data_AF-A0A946Q5Y0-F1
#
_entry.id   AF-A0A946Q5Y0-F1
#
_cell.length_a   1.000
_cell.length_b   1.000
_cell.length_c   1.000
_cell.angle_alpha   90.00
_cell.angle_beta   90.00
_cell.angle_gamma   90.00
#
_symmetry.space_group_name_H-M   'P 1'
#
loop_
_entity.id
_entity.type
_entity.pdbx_description
1 polymer ?
#
loop_
_entity_poly.entity_id
_entity_poly.type
_entity_poly.pdbx_seq_one_letter_code
_entity_poly.pdbx_strand_id
1 'polypeptide(L)'
;MPRQKDLQKIIRALLANEISREEVLSWQRGVVSSCGWEIPIGKLQGYWYLYSLMYIAVRFPGGYFLRERDLEEYLRDLEVERGGEIQPGLGHLRSHEINLDELRWPIAVMTDHHDVMASLPSVRGTFEKRMDMVEHCHLRFDKANYLLVKQFDEQAGQVLLLGGNRDKPRAEQLLGLLGVTDYMLP
;
A
#
# COMPACT_ATOMS: atom_id res chain seq x y z
N MET A 1 19.53 14.63 -7.28
CA MET A 1 18.35 14.59 -6.39
C MET A 1 17.25 13.77 -7.05
N PRO A 2 16.66 12.77 -6.39
CA PRO A 2 15.62 11.91 -6.96
C PRO A 2 14.39 12.71 -7.42
N ARG A 3 13.80 12.34 -8.56
CA ARG A 3 12.55 12.92 -9.09
C ARG A 3 11.53 11.82 -9.37
N GLN A 4 10.25 12.16 -9.35
CA GLN A 4 9.15 11.27 -9.73
C GLN A 4 9.40 10.55 -11.07
N LYS A 5 9.87 11.28 -12.09
CA LYS A 5 10.21 10.70 -13.41
C LYS A 5 11.35 9.69 -13.37
N ASP A 6 12.31 9.87 -12.46
CA ASP A 6 13.41 8.92 -12.31
C ASP A 6 12.90 7.62 -11.66
N LEU A 7 12.01 7.74 -10.67
CA LEU A 7 11.36 6.60 -10.04
C LEU A 7 10.48 5.82 -11.04
N GLN A 8 9.68 6.51 -11.86
CA GLN A 8 8.91 5.89 -12.94
C GLN A 8 9.79 5.09 -13.90
N LYS A 9 10.94 5.66 -14.31
CA LYS A 9 11.90 4.96 -15.19
C LYS A 9 12.45 3.70 -14.55
N ILE A 10 12.85 3.77 -13.28
CA ILE A 10 13.38 2.61 -12.54
C ILE A 10 12.33 1.52 -12.46
N ILE A 11 11.07 1.86 -12.11
CA ILE A 11 10.02 0.86 -11.98
C ILE A 11 9.67 0.23 -13.34
N ARG A 12 9.63 1.03 -14.43
CA ARG A 12 9.41 0.51 -15.78
C ARG A 12 10.52 -0.44 -16.23
N ALA A 13 11.78 -0.08 -15.98
CA ALA A 13 12.93 -0.93 -16.31
C ALA A 13 12.93 -2.23 -15.48
N LEU A 14 12.53 -2.17 -14.20
CA LEU A 14 12.34 -3.37 -13.37
C LEU A 14 11.26 -4.30 -13.95
N LEU A 15 10.09 -3.76 -14.30
CA LEU A 15 8.99 -4.53 -14.88
C LEU A 15 9.35 -5.13 -16.26
N ALA A 16 10.19 -4.43 -17.02
CA ALA A 16 10.72 -4.91 -18.30
C ALA A 16 11.90 -5.89 -18.15
N ASN A 17 12.33 -6.22 -16.92
CA ASN A 17 13.53 -7.02 -16.62
C ASN A 17 14.83 -6.47 -17.23
N GLU A 18 14.91 -5.15 -17.48
CA GLU A 18 16.10 -4.48 -18.00
C GLU A 18 17.15 -4.23 -16.91
N ILE A 19 16.71 -4.11 -15.65
CA ILE A 19 17.55 -3.95 -14.46
C ILE A 19 17.12 -4.94 -13.38
N SER A 20 18.04 -5.37 -12.52
CA SER A 20 17.76 -6.34 -11.48
C SER A 20 17.24 -5.69 -10.20
N ARG A 21 16.57 -6.50 -9.35
CA ARG A 21 16.11 -6.08 -8.02
C ARG A 21 17.30 -5.71 -7.13
N GLU A 22 18.39 -6.46 -7.23
CA GLU A 22 19.63 -6.23 -6.49
C GLU A 22 20.29 -4.91 -6.87
N GLU A 23 20.29 -4.57 -8.16
CA GLU A 23 20.82 -3.31 -8.67
C GLU A 23 19.99 -2.13 -8.13
N VAL A 24 18.66 -2.20 -8.22
CA VAL A 24 17.78 -1.17 -7.65
C VAL A 24 17.93 -1.03 -6.15
N LEU A 25 18.07 -2.14 -5.42
CA LEU A 25 18.32 -2.09 -3.98
C LEU A 25 19.64 -1.36 -3.66
N SER A 26 20.68 -1.59 -4.46
CA SER A 26 21.97 -0.91 -4.27
C SER A 26 21.85 0.61 -4.47
N TRP A 27 21.12 1.05 -5.49
CA TRP A 27 20.87 2.47 -5.75
C TRP A 27 20.02 3.11 -4.67
N GLN A 28 18.95 2.42 -4.25
CA GLN A 28 18.06 2.88 -3.19
C GLN A 28 18.84 3.12 -1.89
N ARG A 29 19.70 2.18 -1.50
CA ARG A 29 20.57 2.32 -0.32
C ARG A 29 21.53 3.50 -0.45
N GLY A 30 22.16 3.68 -1.61
CA GLY A 30 23.06 4.81 -1.86
C GLY A 30 22.37 6.18 -1.83
N VAL A 31 21.14 6.26 -2.32
CA VAL A 31 20.31 7.47 -2.24
C VAL A 31 19.90 7.76 -0.81
N VAL A 32 19.36 6.78 -0.09
CA VAL A 32 18.92 6.96 1.30
C VAL A 32 20.09 7.26 2.24
N SER A 33 21.26 6.63 2.04
CA SER A 33 22.45 6.94 2.86
C SER A 33 22.93 8.38 2.66
N SER A 34 22.68 8.97 1.49
CA SER A 34 23.09 10.33 1.16
C SER A 34 22.07 11.40 1.58
N CYS A 35 20.77 11.07 1.54
CA CYS A 35 19.69 12.03 1.78
C CYS A 35 18.92 11.80 3.10
N GLY A 36 19.17 10.70 3.81
CA GLY A 36 18.39 10.30 4.99
C GLY A 36 16.89 10.21 4.69
N TRP A 37 16.07 10.70 5.62
CA TRP A 37 14.62 10.78 5.46
C TRP A 37 14.12 12.04 4.73
N GLU A 38 15.03 12.88 4.25
CA GLU A 38 14.76 14.20 3.66
C GLU A 38 14.80 14.15 2.13
N ILE A 39 14.24 13.08 1.56
CA ILE A 39 14.20 12.91 0.11
C ILE A 39 13.32 14.01 -0.51
N PRO A 40 13.78 14.69 -1.58
CA PRO A 40 13.11 15.84 -2.17
C PRO A 40 11.83 15.51 -2.97
N ILE A 41 11.33 14.27 -2.89
CA ILE A 41 10.07 13.84 -3.50
C ILE A 41 8.98 13.97 -2.43
N GLY A 42 7.93 14.72 -2.73
CA GLY A 42 6.82 14.93 -1.79
C GLY A 42 5.91 13.71 -1.64
N LYS A 43 5.02 13.75 -0.63
CA LYS A 43 4.06 12.67 -0.36
C LYS A 43 3.25 12.25 -1.58
N LEU A 44 2.75 13.24 -2.31
CA LEU A 44 1.92 13.06 -3.51
C LEU A 44 2.72 12.63 -4.75
N GLN A 45 4.05 12.71 -4.69
CA GLN A 45 4.93 12.36 -5.81
C GLN A 45 5.54 10.96 -5.66
N GLY A 46 5.05 10.17 -4.68
CA GLY A 46 5.44 8.78 -4.49
C GLY A 46 6.70 8.58 -3.65
N TYR A 47 6.97 9.47 -2.69
CA TYR A 47 8.13 9.31 -1.80
C TYR A 47 8.12 7.97 -1.05
N TRP A 48 6.94 7.48 -0.68
CA TRP A 48 6.75 6.18 -0.03
C TRP A 48 7.28 5.04 -0.90
N TYR A 49 7.05 5.10 -2.22
CA TYR A 49 7.45 4.06 -3.17
C TYR A 49 8.98 3.94 -3.26
N LEU A 50 9.70 5.06 -3.19
CA LEU A 50 11.17 5.02 -3.12
C LEU A 50 11.67 4.34 -1.83
N TYR A 51 11.00 4.56 -0.69
CA TYR A 51 11.34 3.85 0.53
C TYR A 51 10.98 2.38 0.45
N SER A 52 9.81 2.03 -0.11
CA SER A 52 9.38 0.66 -0.32
C SER A 52 10.36 -0.15 -1.17
N LEU A 53 11.08 0.48 -2.12
CA LEU A 53 12.12 -0.19 -2.91
C LEU A 53 13.26 -0.77 -2.06
N MET A 54 13.40 -0.41 -0.78
CA MET A 54 14.32 -1.14 0.12
C MET A 54 13.96 -2.63 0.26
N TYR A 55 12.69 -2.98 0.02
CA TYR A 55 12.16 -4.33 0.08
C TYR A 55 12.12 -5.05 -1.26
N ILE A 56 12.65 -4.43 -2.33
CA ILE A 56 12.55 -4.97 -3.68
C ILE A 56 13.21 -6.34 -3.83
N ALA A 57 14.27 -6.64 -3.08
CA ALA A 57 14.96 -7.93 -3.12
C ALA A 57 14.62 -8.85 -1.94
N VAL A 58 13.69 -8.46 -1.05
CA VAL A 58 13.31 -9.29 0.10
C VAL A 58 12.52 -10.50 -0.39
N ARG A 59 12.99 -11.70 -0.03
CA ARG A 59 12.31 -12.97 -0.30
C ARG A 59 11.11 -13.13 0.63
N PHE A 60 10.02 -13.63 0.07
CA PHE A 60 8.77 -13.89 0.77
C PHE A 60 8.17 -15.20 0.25
N PRO A 61 7.32 -15.93 1.01
CA PRO A 61 6.65 -17.10 0.48
C PRO A 61 5.98 -16.82 -0.87
N GLY A 62 6.29 -17.65 -1.88
CA GLY A 62 5.80 -17.48 -3.24
C GLY A 62 6.58 -16.49 -4.11
N GLY A 63 7.69 -15.89 -3.64
CA GLY A 63 8.57 -15.07 -4.48
C GLY A 63 9.27 -13.93 -3.74
N TYR A 64 9.00 -12.71 -4.16
CA TYR A 64 9.48 -11.48 -3.53
C TYR A 64 8.36 -10.81 -2.75
N PHE A 65 8.72 -10.06 -1.70
CA PHE A 65 7.76 -9.28 -0.93
C PHE A 65 7.02 -8.30 -1.83
N LEU A 66 7.75 -7.40 -2.50
CA LEU A 66 7.21 -6.55 -3.57
C LEU A 66 6.99 -7.39 -4.82
N ARG A 67 5.71 -7.58 -5.17
CA ARG A 67 5.24 -8.27 -6.37
C ARG A 67 5.31 -7.34 -7.57
N GLU A 68 5.23 -7.91 -8.78
CA GLU A 68 5.10 -7.12 -10.01
C GLU A 68 3.86 -6.22 -9.97
N ARG A 69 2.72 -6.74 -9.48
CA ARG A 69 1.49 -5.95 -9.31
C ARG A 69 1.65 -4.74 -8.39
N ASP A 70 2.52 -4.82 -7.38
CA ASP A 70 2.79 -3.69 -6.48
C ASP A 70 3.53 -2.57 -7.25
N LEU A 71 4.49 -2.95 -8.10
CA LEU A 71 5.23 -2.03 -8.96
C LEU A 71 4.33 -1.40 -10.04
N GLU A 72 3.41 -2.16 -10.61
CA GLU A 72 2.40 -1.65 -11.53
C GLU A 72 1.51 -0.60 -10.85
N GLU A 73 1.03 -0.88 -9.65
CA GLU A 73 0.22 0.07 -8.88
C GLU A 73 1.03 1.32 -8.47
N TYR A 74 2.31 1.19 -8.14
CA TYR A 74 3.20 2.35 -7.96
C TYR A 74 3.24 3.23 -9.20
N LEU A 75 3.38 2.65 -10.40
CA LEU A 75 3.41 3.40 -11.66
C LEU A 75 2.11 4.14 -11.91
N ARG A 76 0.97 3.47 -11.74
CA ARG A 76 -0.35 4.09 -11.91
C ARG A 76 -0.55 5.27 -10.96
N ASP A 77 -0.13 5.13 -9.71
CA ASP A 77 -0.15 6.24 -8.75
C ASP A 77 0.79 7.38 -9.14
N LEU A 78 2.00 7.07 -9.59
CA LEU A 78 2.96 8.06 -10.09
C LEU A 78 2.47 8.72 -11.39
N GLU A 79 1.59 8.08 -12.14
CA GLU A 79 0.97 8.62 -13.36
C GLU A 79 -0.34 9.36 -13.08
N VAL A 80 -0.74 9.42 -11.81
CA VAL A 80 -1.98 10.09 -11.38
C VAL A 80 -3.21 9.48 -12.07
N GLU A 81 -3.14 8.19 -12.39
CA GLU A 81 -4.33 7.43 -12.79
C GLU A 81 -5.30 7.40 -11.61
N ARG A 82 -6.61 7.43 -11.84
CA ARG A 82 -7.58 7.36 -10.73
C ARG A 82 -7.85 5.93 -10.28
N GLY A 83 -8.25 5.77 -9.03
CA GLY A 83 -8.87 4.54 -8.55
C GLY A 83 -10.18 4.24 -9.29
N GLY A 84 -10.48 2.95 -9.45
CA GLY A 84 -11.68 2.47 -10.14
C GLY A 84 -12.69 1.83 -9.19
N GLU A 85 -13.86 1.48 -9.71
CA GLU A 85 -14.80 0.62 -9.00
C GLU A 85 -14.26 -0.82 -8.98
N ILE A 86 -14.25 -1.44 -7.80
CA ILE A 86 -13.83 -2.85 -7.62
C ILE A 86 -15.03 -3.76 -7.88
N GLN A 87 -16.17 -3.40 -7.29
CA GLN A 87 -17.46 -4.07 -7.44
C GLN A 87 -18.58 -3.06 -7.10
N PRO A 88 -19.86 -3.34 -7.44
CA PRO A 88 -20.94 -2.39 -7.22
C PRO A 88 -20.95 -1.78 -5.82
N GLY A 89 -20.74 -0.47 -5.74
CA GLY A 89 -20.76 0.29 -4.49
C GLY A 89 -19.45 0.31 -3.69
N LEU A 90 -18.42 -0.43 -4.12
CA LEU A 90 -17.09 -0.44 -3.50
C LEU A 90 -16.03 0.06 -4.50
N GLY A 91 -15.47 1.22 -4.22
CA GLY A 91 -14.39 1.82 -5.00
C GLY A 91 -13.00 1.63 -4.38
N HIS A 92 -11.99 1.59 -5.23
CA HIS A 92 -10.58 1.77 -4.87
C HIS A 92 -10.22 3.26 -4.90
N LEU A 93 -9.35 3.69 -4.00
CA LEU A 93 -8.72 5.00 -4.04
C LEU A 93 -7.21 4.85 -4.12
N ARG A 94 -6.57 5.74 -4.87
CA ARG A 94 -5.12 5.82 -4.92
C ARG A 94 -4.55 6.79 -3.90
N SER A 95 -3.24 6.71 -3.65
CA SER A 95 -2.58 7.47 -2.58
C SER A 95 -2.64 9.00 -2.78
N HIS A 96 -2.88 9.48 -4.01
CA HIS A 96 -3.06 10.90 -4.30
C HIS A 96 -4.53 11.35 -4.22
N GLU A 97 -5.49 10.43 -4.11
CA GLU A 97 -6.93 10.72 -4.00
C GLU A 97 -7.41 10.78 -2.54
N ILE A 98 -6.57 10.32 -1.60
CA ILE A 98 -6.89 10.30 -0.18
C ILE A 98 -6.68 11.67 0.45
N ASN A 99 -7.62 12.06 1.31
CA ASN A 99 -7.43 13.18 2.21
C ASN A 99 -6.52 12.75 3.37
N LEU A 100 -5.32 13.32 3.45
CA LEU A 100 -4.36 13.03 4.52
C LEU A 100 -4.73 13.67 5.87
N ASP A 101 -5.64 14.65 5.87
CA ASP A 101 -6.13 15.30 7.08
C ASP A 101 -7.25 14.49 7.78
N GLU A 102 -7.78 13.46 7.10
CA GLU A 102 -8.79 12.57 7.67
C GLU A 102 -8.12 11.56 8.62
N LEU A 103 -8.29 11.77 9.93
CA LEU A 103 -7.86 10.81 10.95
C LEU A 103 -8.59 9.48 10.78
N ARG A 104 -7.85 8.38 10.60
CA ARG A 104 -8.40 7.04 10.51
C ARG A 104 -8.15 6.28 11.80
N TRP A 105 -9.22 5.85 12.45
CA TRP A 105 -9.14 5.06 13.67
C TRP A 105 -9.36 3.58 13.36
N PRO A 106 -8.76 2.66 14.13
CA PRO A 106 -9.12 1.24 14.05
C PRO A 106 -10.60 1.05 14.32
N ILE A 107 -11.29 0.37 13.40
CA ILE A 107 -12.72 0.02 13.49
C ILE A 107 -12.89 -1.47 13.66
N ALA A 108 -12.10 -2.28 12.95
CA ALA A 108 -12.14 -3.73 13.05
C ALA A 108 -10.73 -4.32 12.93
N VAL A 109 -10.53 -5.45 13.61
CA VAL A 109 -9.38 -6.33 13.47
C VAL A 109 -9.89 -7.64 12.92
N MET A 110 -9.30 -8.13 11.82
CA MET A 110 -9.67 -9.42 11.22
C MET A 110 -8.45 -10.34 11.18
N THR A 111 -8.72 -11.63 11.31
CA THR A 111 -7.68 -12.66 11.17
C THR A 111 -7.41 -12.90 9.69
N ASP A 112 -6.14 -12.94 9.30
CA ASP A 112 -5.70 -13.05 7.90
C ASP A 112 -5.89 -14.47 7.28
N HIS A 113 -6.83 -15.27 7.80
CA HIS A 113 -7.09 -16.62 7.30
C HIS A 113 -7.70 -16.65 5.90
N HIS A 114 -8.29 -15.53 5.45
CA HIS A 114 -9.00 -15.44 4.17
C HIS A 114 -8.23 -14.69 3.07
N ASP A 115 -7.00 -14.22 3.36
CA ASP A 115 -6.21 -13.35 2.48
C ASP A 115 -7.08 -12.29 1.78
N VAL A 116 -7.81 -11.51 2.58
CA VAL A 116 -8.75 -10.47 2.12
C VAL A 116 -8.12 -9.50 1.11
N MET A 117 -6.78 -9.37 1.15
CA MET A 117 -6.01 -8.49 0.28
C MET A 117 -5.78 -9.08 -1.12
N ALA A 118 -5.99 -10.39 -1.32
CA ALA A 118 -5.67 -11.08 -2.57
C ALA A 118 -6.45 -10.55 -3.78
N SER A 119 -7.75 -10.29 -3.58
CA SER A 119 -8.70 -9.84 -4.61
C SER A 119 -8.78 -8.31 -4.73
N LEU A 120 -8.09 -7.59 -3.85
CA LEU A 120 -8.08 -6.13 -3.85
C LEU A 120 -6.88 -5.60 -4.65
N PRO A 121 -6.98 -4.38 -5.22
CA PRO A 121 -5.84 -3.64 -5.74
C PRO A 121 -4.97 -3.13 -4.58
N SER A 122 -4.40 -4.08 -3.85
CA SER A 122 -3.58 -3.85 -2.67
C SER A 122 -2.12 -3.68 -3.03
N VAL A 123 -1.43 -2.88 -2.24
CA VAL A 123 -0.05 -2.48 -2.50
C VAL A 123 0.82 -2.78 -1.29
N ARG A 124 1.91 -3.50 -1.50
CA ARG A 124 2.95 -3.76 -0.50
C ARG A 124 3.99 -2.66 -0.45
N GLY A 125 4.61 -2.45 0.69
CA GLY A 125 5.66 -1.45 0.86
C GLY A 125 5.88 -1.02 2.31
N THR A 126 6.23 0.26 2.47
CA THR A 126 6.27 0.96 3.76
C THR A 126 5.60 2.32 3.63
N PHE A 127 4.85 2.71 4.67
CA PHE A 127 4.17 4.00 4.78
C PHE A 127 4.55 4.77 6.04
N GLU A 128 5.66 4.42 6.69
CA GLU A 128 6.10 5.14 7.87
C GLU A 128 7.62 5.09 8.10
N LYS A 129 8.09 5.98 8.97
CA LYS A 129 9.52 6.12 9.28
C LYS A 129 10.15 4.88 9.92
N ARG A 130 9.32 4.06 10.57
CA ARG A 130 9.75 2.80 11.21
C ARG A 130 10.11 1.72 10.21
N MET A 131 9.70 1.90 8.94
CA MET A 131 9.95 0.96 7.86
C MET A 131 9.23 -0.37 8.07
N ASP A 132 8.03 -0.37 8.64
CA ASP A 132 7.31 -1.63 8.80
C ASP A 132 6.87 -2.17 7.42
N MET A 133 7.03 -3.48 7.22
CA MET A 133 6.58 -4.16 6.00
C MET A 133 5.07 -4.31 6.06
N VAL A 134 4.36 -3.70 5.11
CA VAL A 134 2.91 -3.63 5.12
C VAL A 134 2.30 -3.87 3.74
N GLU A 135 1.07 -4.36 3.70
CA GLU A 135 0.19 -4.39 2.53
C GLU A 135 -1.05 -3.57 2.86
N HIS A 136 -1.44 -2.66 1.96
CA HIS A 136 -2.57 -1.80 2.22
C HIS A 136 -3.51 -1.66 1.02
N CYS A 137 -4.74 -1.22 1.27
CA CYS A 137 -5.69 -0.88 0.22
C CYS A 137 -6.64 0.22 0.70
N HIS A 138 -6.71 1.32 -0.04
CA HIS A 138 -7.64 2.40 0.27
C HIS A 138 -8.97 2.16 -0.45
N LEU A 139 -10.05 2.16 0.31
CA LEU A 139 -11.39 1.86 -0.19
C LEU A 139 -12.31 3.05 -0.01
N ARG A 140 -13.30 3.18 -0.89
CA ARG A 140 -14.44 4.06 -0.73
C ARG A 140 -15.72 3.23 -0.75
N PHE A 141 -16.48 3.33 0.32
CA PHE A 141 -17.77 2.66 0.46
C PHE A 141 -18.78 3.63 1.07
N ASP A 142 -19.94 3.79 0.42
CA ASP A 142 -20.99 4.72 0.84
C ASP A 142 -20.47 6.13 1.20
N LYS A 143 -19.66 6.70 0.31
CA LYS A 143 -19.00 8.03 0.45
C LYS A 143 -18.02 8.16 1.63
N ALA A 144 -17.78 7.11 2.40
CA ALA A 144 -16.77 7.06 3.44
C ALA A 144 -15.49 6.40 2.92
N ASN A 145 -14.34 6.89 3.38
CA ASN A 145 -13.04 6.34 3.03
C ASN A 145 -12.57 5.37 4.12
N TYR A 146 -12.03 4.24 3.70
CA TYR A 146 -11.47 3.20 4.58
C TYR A 146 -10.05 2.86 4.14
N LEU A 147 -9.28 2.30 5.06
CA LEU A 147 -7.95 1.72 4.78
C LEU A 147 -7.90 0.33 5.39
N LEU A 148 -7.62 -0.67 4.58
CA LEU A 148 -7.16 -1.97 5.04
C LEU A 148 -5.64 -1.93 5.16
N VAL A 149 -5.10 -2.35 6.30
CA VAL A 149 -3.65 -2.50 6.50
C VAL A 149 -3.35 -3.87 7.09
N LYS A 150 -2.43 -4.57 6.46
CA LYS A 150 -1.85 -5.83 6.92
C LYS A 150 -0.37 -5.60 7.22
N GLN A 151 0.06 -5.94 8.43
CA GLN A 151 1.48 -5.89 8.82
C GLN A 151 2.11 -7.27 8.68
N PHE A 152 3.39 -7.30 8.32
CA PHE A 152 4.17 -8.55 8.16
C PHE A 152 5.28 -8.71 9.22
N ASP A 153 5.19 -7.95 10.33
CA ASP A 153 6.14 -7.94 11.44
C ASP A 153 5.65 -8.80 12.63
N GLU A 154 5.98 -8.42 13.87
CA GLU A 154 5.57 -9.13 15.11
C GLU A 154 4.05 -9.25 15.29
N GLN A 155 3.23 -8.48 14.54
CA GLN A 155 1.76 -8.61 14.48
C GLN A 155 1.28 -9.45 13.28
N ALA A 156 2.16 -10.25 12.68
CA ALA A 156 1.84 -11.11 11.54
C ALA A 156 0.56 -11.94 11.79
N GLY A 157 -0.40 -11.80 10.87
CA GLY A 157 -1.67 -12.55 10.87
C GLY A 157 -2.92 -11.73 11.15
N GLN A 158 -2.79 -10.41 11.34
CA GLN A 158 -3.94 -9.50 11.47
C GLN A 158 -4.01 -8.51 10.32
N VAL A 159 -5.25 -8.16 9.95
CA VAL A 159 -5.56 -7.05 9.06
C VAL A 159 -6.44 -6.08 9.83
N LEU A 160 -6.11 -4.79 9.75
CA LEU A 160 -6.85 -3.71 10.38
C LEU A 160 -7.71 -3.00 9.34
N LEU A 161 -8.98 -2.80 9.67
CA LEU A 161 -9.84 -1.85 8.97
C LEU A 161 -9.84 -0.53 9.73
N LEU A 162 -9.35 0.53 9.08
CA LEU A 162 -9.31 1.89 9.62
C LEU A 162 -10.32 2.79 8.88
N GLY A 163 -10.96 3.72 9.59
CA GLY A 163 -11.86 4.71 8.98
C GLY A 163 -12.14 5.93 9.87
N GLY A 164 -12.72 6.98 9.29
CA GLY A 164 -12.86 8.30 9.95
C GLY A 164 -13.92 8.36 11.06
N ASN A 165 -15.09 7.77 10.83
CA ASN A 165 -16.27 8.02 11.68
C ASN A 165 -16.58 6.91 12.70
N ARG A 166 -15.73 5.87 12.80
CA ARG A 166 -15.99 4.65 13.61
C ARG A 166 -17.42 4.11 13.48
N ASP A 167 -18.03 4.27 12.31
CA ASP A 167 -19.38 3.82 11.99
C ASP A 167 -19.37 2.30 11.88
N LYS A 168 -19.66 1.63 13.01
CA LYS A 168 -19.62 0.17 13.12
C LYS A 168 -20.59 -0.51 12.15
N PRO A 169 -21.88 -0.13 12.06
CA PRO A 169 -22.81 -0.74 11.10
C PRO A 169 -22.34 -0.64 9.65
N ARG A 170 -21.80 0.51 9.23
CA ARG A 170 -21.29 0.67 7.86
C ARG A 170 -20.02 -0.16 7.63
N ALA A 171 -19.15 -0.26 8.63
CA ALA A 171 -17.96 -1.11 8.56
C ALA A 171 -18.34 -2.60 8.46
N GLU A 172 -19.35 -3.06 9.18
CA GLU A 172 -19.86 -4.44 9.07
C GLU A 172 -20.39 -4.74 7.66
N GLN A 173 -21.12 -3.79 7.05
CA GLN A 173 -21.56 -3.91 5.66
C GLN A 173 -20.39 -4.02 4.69
N LEU A 174 -19.35 -3.19 4.88
CA LEU A 174 -18.12 -3.26 4.08
C LEU A 174 -17.42 -4.62 4.26
N LEU A 175 -17.29 -5.11 5.50
CA LEU A 175 -16.70 -6.42 5.78
C LEU A 175 -17.49 -7.55 5.11
N GLY A 176 -18.82 -7.49 5.13
CA GLY A 176 -19.69 -8.41 4.40
C GLY A 176 -19.46 -8.39 2.89
N LEU A 177 -19.27 -7.20 2.29
CA LEU A 177 -18.92 -7.07 0.86
C LEU A 177 -17.54 -7.63 0.51
N LEU A 178 -16.62 -7.62 1.48
CA LEU A 178 -15.29 -8.21 1.36
C LEU A 178 -15.29 -9.72 1.67
N GLY A 179 -16.45 -10.30 2.03
CA GLY A 179 -16.57 -11.70 2.42
C GLY A 179 -15.93 -12.04 3.77
N VAL A 180 -15.68 -11.04 4.63
CA VAL A 180 -15.05 -11.23 5.94
C VAL A 180 -16.13 -11.50 6.99
N THR A 181 -16.07 -12.68 7.61
CA THR A 181 -17.03 -13.11 8.64
C THR A 181 -16.40 -13.26 10.03
N ASP A 182 -15.07 -13.37 10.12
CA ASP A 182 -14.32 -13.46 11.38
C ASP A 182 -13.58 -12.15 11.65
N TYR A 183 -14.14 -11.31 12.53
CA TYR A 183 -13.57 -10.03 12.92
C TYR A 183 -13.95 -9.65 14.36
N MET A 184 -13.11 -8.82 14.97
CA MET A 184 -13.36 -8.18 16.26
C MET A 184 -13.52 -6.67 16.07
N LEU A 185 -14.56 -6.10 16.68
CA LEU A 185 -14.75 -4.66 16.79
C LEU A 185 -14.20 -4.20 18.16
N PRO A 186 -13.19 -3.32 18.23
CA PRO A 186 -12.70 -2.77 19.49
C PRO A 186 -13.70 -1.85 20.19
#